data_AF-A0A7W6FQI3-F1
#
_entry.id   AF-A0A7W6FQI3-F1
#
_cell.length_a   1.000
_cell.length_b   1.000
_cell.length_c   1.000
_cell.angle_alpha   90.00
_cell.angle_beta   90.00
_cell.angle_gamma   90.00
#
_symmetry.space_group_name_H-M   'P 1'
#
loop_
_entity.id
_entity.type
_entity.pdbx_description
1 polymer ?
#
loop_
_entity_poly.entity_id
_entity_poly.type
_entity_poly.pdbx_seq_one_letter_code
_entity_poly.pdbx_strand_id
1 'polypeptide(L)' 'MRLPRSRAFFLLLAGAALALVLIANAHLVYVASTSQPACVPHARADGDKPVGGAFGAARPSC' A
#
# COMPACT_ATOMS: atom_id res chain seq x y z
N MET A 1 27.36 20.32 -18.97
CA MET A 1 25.98 20.82 -18.78
C MET A 1 26.04 22.15 -18.04
N ARG A 2 25.56 23.26 -18.61
CA ARG A 2 25.47 24.54 -17.88
C ARG A 2 24.11 24.58 -17.19
N LEU A 3 24.09 24.39 -15.87
CA LEU A 3 22.86 24.54 -15.11
C LEU A 3 22.46 26.03 -15.06
N PRO A 4 21.18 26.36 -15.28
CA PRO A 4 20.71 27.73 -15.15
C PRO A 4 20.87 28.19 -13.69
N ARG A 5 21.49 29.36 -13.47
CA ARG A 5 21.63 29.98 -12.14
C ARG A 5 20.34 30.72 -11.71
N SER A 6 19.19 30.39 -12.27
CA SER A 6 17.93 31.04 -11.95
C SER A 6 17.28 30.38 -10.73
N ARG A 7 16.90 31.18 -9.74
CA ARG A 7 16.18 30.69 -8.55
C ARG A 7 14.87 29.99 -8.94
N ALA A 8 14.18 30.53 -9.95
CA ALA A 8 12.95 29.96 -10.49
C ALA A 8 13.14 28.51 -10.99
N PHE A 9 14.26 28.18 -11.63
CA PHE A 9 14.52 26.82 -12.09
C PHE A 9 14.58 25.83 -10.92
N PHE A 10 15.31 26.18 -9.85
CA PHE A 10 15.42 25.32 -8.68
C PHE A 10 14.10 25.18 -7.91
N LEU A 11 13.30 26.24 -7.84
CA LEU A 11 11.96 26.18 -7.24
C LEU A 11 11.04 25.26 -8.03
N LEU A 12 11.05 25.35 -9.36
CA LEU A 12 10.26 24.47 -10.22
C LEU A 12 10.73 23.01 -10.11
N LEU A 13 12.05 22.78 -10.10
CA LEU A 13 12.61 21.44 -9.94
C LEU A 13 12.25 20.82 -8.59
N ALA A 14 12.36 21.58 -7.50
CA ALA A 14 11.96 21.14 -6.17
C ALA A 14 10.45 20.86 -6.10
N GLY A 15 9.63 21.74 -6.68
CA GLY A 15 8.18 21.56 -6.77
C GLY A 15 7.80 20.30 -7.55
N ALA A 16 8.46 20.05 -8.68
CA ALA A 16 8.24 18.85 -9.49
C ALA A 16 8.63 17.58 -8.73
N ALA A 17 9.79 17.58 -8.05
CA ALA A 17 10.23 16.45 -7.23
C ALA A 17 9.25 16.17 -6.09
N LEU A 18 8.80 17.22 -5.38
CA LEU A 18 7.82 17.08 -4.31
C LEU A 18 6.48 16.53 -4.82
N ALA A 19 5.97 17.09 -5.93
CA ALA A 19 4.72 16.63 -6.54
C ALA A 19 4.80 15.15 -6.95
N LEU A 20 5.93 14.72 -7.52
CA LEU A 20 6.14 13.32 -7.91
C LEU A 20 6.07 12.39 -6.69
N VAL A 21 6.74 12.74 -5.60
CA VAL A 21 6.70 11.95 -4.36
C VAL A 21 5.27 11.90 -3.79
N LEU A 22 4.56 13.02 -3.76
CA LEU A 22 3.19 13.07 -3.27
C LEU A 22 2.25 12.19 -4.10
N ILE A 23 2.33 12.27 -5.42
CA ILE A 23 1.51 11.46 -6.34
C ILE A 23 1.80 9.96 -6.15
N ALA A 24 3.07 9.58 -6.05
CA ALA A 24 3.45 8.19 -5.85
C ALA A 24 2.88 7.62 -4.53
N ASN A 25 2.98 8.38 -3.44
CA ASN A 25 2.41 7.95 -2.16
C ASN A 25 0.88 7.94 -2.17
N ALA A 26 0.23 8.92 -2.79
CA ALA A 26 -1.22 8.92 -2.95
C ALA A 26 -1.72 7.70 -3.75
N HIS A 27 -0.97 7.29 -4.78
CA HIS A 27 -1.26 6.07 -5.53
C HIS A 27 -1.15 4.81 -4.66
N LEU A 28 -0.15 4.71 -3.79
CA LEU A 28 -0.03 3.58 -2.86
C LEU A 28 -1.22 3.51 -1.89
N VAL A 29 -1.65 4.64 -1.34
CA VAL A 29 -2.83 4.71 -0.47
C VAL A 29 -4.09 4.29 -1.24
N TYR A 30 -4.27 4.78 -2.46
CA TYR A 30 -5.39 4.39 -3.32
C TYR A 30 -5.41 2.87 -3.53
N VAL A 31 -4.30 2.29 -4.01
CA VAL A 31 -4.18 0.85 -4.23
C VAL A 31 -4.49 0.06 -2.96
N ALA A 32 -3.95 0.46 -1.80
CA ALA A 32 -4.22 -0.22 -0.53
C ALA A 32 -5.70 -0.20 -0.14
N SER A 33 -6.41 0.89 -0.45
CA SER A 33 -7.84 1.04 -0.14
C SER A 33 -8.77 0.34 -1.15
N THR A 34 -8.38 0.28 -2.43
CA THR A 34 -9.22 -0.30 -3.49
C THR A 34 -8.97 -1.77 -3.75
N SER A 35 -7.82 -2.29 -3.30
CA SER A 35 -7.54 -3.71 -3.34
C SER A 35 -8.38 -4.39 -2.27
N GLN A 36 -9.66 -4.63 -2.56
CA GLN A 36 -10.48 -5.55 -1.78
C GLN A 36 -10.04 -6.97 -2.18
N PRO A 37 -9.21 -7.70 -1.41
CA PRO A 37 -9.08 -9.12 -1.64
C PRO A 37 -10.47 -9.71 -1.39
N ALA A 38 -11.04 -10.37 -2.40
CA ALA A 38 -12.32 -11.05 -2.22
C ALA A 38 -12.19 -12.00 -1.03
N CYS A 39 -13.12 -11.88 -0.08
CA CYS A 39 -13.23 -12.75 1.07
C CYS A 39 -13.49 -14.17 0.59
N VAL A 40 -12.45 -14.99 0.49
CA VAL A 40 -12.61 -16.40 0.10
C VAL A 40 -12.95 -17.20 1.36
N PRO A 41 -13.87 -18.17 1.29
CA PRO A 41 -14.21 -18.99 2.45
C PRO A 41 -12.95 -19.72 2.92
N HIS A 42 -12.38 -19.26 4.03
CA HIS A 42 -11.27 -19.95 4.67
C HIS A 42 -11.77 -21.29 5.19
N ALA A 43 -11.02 -22.36 4.92
CA ALA A 43 -11.36 -23.74 5.30
C ALA A 43 -11.51 -23.96 6.83
N ARG A 44 -11.23 -22.94 7.64
CA ARG A 44 -11.57 -22.87 9.06
C ARG A 44 -12.47 -21.66 9.25
N ALA A 45 -13.72 -21.79 8.81
CA ALA A 45 -14.77 -20.91 9.27
C ALA A 45 -14.90 -21.07 10.78
N ASP A 46 -15.12 -19.96 11.45
CA ASP A 46 -15.11 -19.83 12.91
C ASP A 46 -15.96 -20.94 13.56
N GLY A 47 -15.33 -21.90 14.25
CA GLY A 47 -16.04 -22.94 15.01
C GLY A 47 -15.61 -24.38 14.80
N ASP A 48 -14.81 -24.70 13.77
CA ASP A 48 -14.32 -26.08 13.58
C ASP A 48 -13.20 -26.41 14.58
N LYS A 49 -13.58 -27.05 15.69
CA LYS A 49 -12.66 -27.60 16.69
C LYS A 49 -11.82 -28.70 16.03
N PRO A 50 -10.47 -28.59 16.00
CA PRO A 50 -9.65 -29.70 15.57
C PRO A 50 -9.79 -30.84 16.59
N VAL A 51 -10.26 -31.99 16.13
CA VAL A 51 -10.14 -33.26 16.84
C VAL A 51 -8.64 -33.59 16.89
N GLY A 52 -7.98 -33.21 17.97
CA GLY A 52 -6.55 -33.47 18.20
C GLY A 52 -5.65 -32.26 17.93
N GLY A 53 -4.74 -32.00 18.87
CA GLY A 53 -4.02 -30.74 19.03
C GLY A 53 -3.32 -30.21 17.78
N ALA A 54 -3.73 -29.04 17.32
CA ALA A 54 -2.96 -28.19 16.44
C ALA A 54 -3.34 -26.73 16.69
N PHE A 55 -2.41 -25.96 17.27
CA PHE A 55 -2.49 -24.51 17.21
C PHE A 55 -2.50 -24.07 15.74
N GLY A 56 -3.41 -23.18 15.36
CA GLY A 56 -3.47 -22.61 14.03
C GLY A 56 -3.77 -21.13 14.11
N ALA A 57 -2.89 -20.29 13.55
CA ALA A 57 -3.14 -18.86 13.45
C ALA A 57 -4.36 -18.59 12.55
N ALA A 58 -5.24 -17.67 12.98
CA ALA A 58 -6.20 -17.05 12.09
C ALA A 58 -5.42 -16.26 11.02
N ARG A 59 -5.73 -16.52 9.75
CA ARG A 59 -5.10 -15.92 8.57
C ARG A 59 -5.92 -14.69 8.14
N PRO A 60 -5.30 -13.69 7.46
CA PRO A 60 -5.82 -12.32 7.38
C PRO A 60 -7.30 -12.27 6.98
N SER A 61 -8.04 -11.46 7.75
CA SER A 61 -9.48 -11.26 7.68
C SER A 61 -9.86 -10.47 6.44
N CYS A 62 -10.15 -11.16 5.36
CA CYS A 62 -11.28 -10.85 4.52
C CYS A 62 -11.82 -12.23 4.14
#